data_AF-A0A965P6C8-F1
#
_entry.id   AF-A0A965P6C8-F1
#
_cell.length_a   1.000
_cell.length_b   1.000
_cell.length_c   1.000
_cell.angle_alpha   90.00
_cell.angle_beta   90.00
_cell.angle_gamma   90.00
#
_symmetry.space_group_name_H-M   'P 1'
#
loop_
_entity.id
_entity.type
_entity.pdbx_description
1 polymer ?
#
loop_
_entity_poly.entity_id
_entity_poly.type
_entity_poly.pdbx_seq_one_letter_code
_entity_poly.pdbx_strand_id
1 'polypeptide(L)'
;MTPPSPLEHDVLLSLIGGGFAAAFLHAALPTHWLPFVLVGRAQKWSLPRVLAAVTAAGLAHIVTTAVVGGLIVAAGVALEQWVTGLLPHLSAILLFAFGGFYLLKAIIRRPAPVTANGATLELAEPTVSHGAAFWGLVAMLAVSPGEVLLPIYMSSAQEGLAALGLLTAAFAVGTVLGMGVFTALARMGASVLKLERWARYEGAVLGVALLGLGLLVLLHQH
;
A
#
# COMPACT_ATOMS: atom_id res chain seq x y z
N MET A 1 -13.85 -27.65 -18.88
CA MET A 1 -13.89 -26.84 -17.64
C MET A 1 -15.26 -27.05 -17.03
N THR A 2 -15.33 -27.77 -15.92
CA THR A 2 -16.57 -27.88 -15.13
C THR A 2 -16.86 -26.52 -14.49
N PRO A 3 -18.11 -26.03 -14.53
CA PRO A 3 -18.46 -24.79 -13.85
C PRO A 3 -18.22 -24.96 -12.34
N PRO A 4 -17.75 -23.90 -11.65
CA PRO A 4 -17.51 -23.97 -10.21
C PRO A 4 -18.79 -24.32 -9.46
N SER A 5 -18.65 -25.07 -8.37
CA SER A 5 -19.77 -25.38 -7.49
C SER A 5 -20.32 -24.09 -6.85
N PRO A 6 -21.58 -24.05 -6.38
CA PRO A 6 -22.15 -22.85 -5.75
C PRO A 6 -21.31 -22.32 -4.58
N LEU A 7 -20.69 -23.21 -3.80
CA LEU A 7 -19.80 -22.84 -2.69
C LEU A 7 -18.50 -22.17 -3.17
N GLU A 8 -17.89 -22.68 -4.25
CA GLU A 8 -16.70 -22.07 -4.86
C GLU A 8 -17.00 -20.68 -5.43
N HIS A 9 -18.21 -20.48 -5.95
CA HIS A 9 -18.66 -19.18 -6.44
C HIS A 9 -18.78 -18.15 -5.30
N ASP A 10 -19.37 -18.53 -4.18
CA ASP A 10 -19.54 -17.67 -3.01
C ASP A 10 -18.20 -17.29 -2.35
N VAL A 11 -17.25 -18.23 -2.30
CA VAL A 11 -15.88 -18.00 -1.82
C VAL A 11 -15.15 -17.01 -2.73
N LEU A 12 -15.22 -17.23 -4.05
CA LEU A 12 -14.57 -16.34 -5.03
C LEU A 12 -15.14 -14.92 -4.98
N LEU A 13 -16.46 -14.77 -4.87
CA LEU A 13 -17.11 -13.45 -4.71
C LEU A 13 -16.67 -12.76 -3.42
N SER A 14 -16.58 -13.50 -2.31
CA SER A 14 -16.12 -12.97 -1.03
C SER A 14 -14.65 -12.54 -1.10
N LEU A 15 -13.80 -13.31 -1.77
CA LEU A 15 -12.38 -13.01 -1.96
C LEU A 15 -12.19 -11.74 -2.82
N ILE A 16 -12.90 -11.66 -3.95
CA ILE A 16 -12.83 -10.51 -4.86
C ILE A 16 -13.38 -9.25 -4.19
N GLY A 17 -14.55 -9.35 -3.55
CA GLY A 17 -15.18 -8.23 -2.84
C GLY A 17 -14.35 -7.77 -1.64
N GLY A 18 -13.84 -8.70 -0.85
CA GLY A 18 -12.94 -8.43 0.27
C GLY A 18 -11.64 -7.78 -0.18
N GLY A 19 -11.00 -8.30 -1.24
CA GLY A 19 -9.79 -7.73 -1.84
C GLY A 19 -9.99 -6.31 -2.37
N PHE A 20 -11.11 -6.07 -3.08
CA PHE A 20 -11.48 -4.73 -3.52
C PHE A 20 -11.68 -3.76 -2.33
N ALA A 21 -12.46 -4.16 -1.34
CA ALA A 21 -12.76 -3.31 -0.18
C ALA A 21 -11.50 -3.01 0.63
N ALA A 22 -10.65 -4.02 0.87
CA ALA A 22 -9.38 -3.87 1.54
C ALA A 22 -8.47 -2.89 0.78
N ALA A 23 -8.35 -3.03 -0.54
CA ALA A 23 -7.56 -2.14 -1.38
C ALA A 23 -8.07 -0.69 -1.35
N PHE A 24 -9.38 -0.51 -1.51
CA PHE A 24 -10.01 0.81 -1.49
C PHE A 24 -9.83 1.52 -0.15
N LEU A 25 -10.07 0.82 0.96
CA LEU A 25 -9.92 1.36 2.31
C LEU A 25 -8.44 1.62 2.66
N HIS A 26 -7.52 0.76 2.24
CA HIS A 26 -6.10 1.00 2.40
C HIS A 26 -5.63 2.24 1.63
N ALA A 27 -6.09 2.38 0.38
CA ALA A 27 -5.82 3.55 -0.45
C ALA A 27 -6.46 4.84 0.07
N ALA A 28 -7.39 4.77 1.03
CA ALA A 28 -7.97 5.95 1.68
C ALA A 28 -6.96 6.67 2.59
N LEU A 29 -5.91 5.96 3.03
CA LEU A 29 -4.86 6.51 3.88
C LEU A 29 -4.16 7.69 3.18
N PRO A 30 -4.11 8.89 3.80
CA PRO A 30 -3.53 10.07 3.20
C PRO A 30 -2.13 9.88 2.60
N THR A 31 -1.29 9.00 3.16
CA THR A 31 0.05 8.74 2.61
C THR A 31 0.08 8.33 1.13
N HIS A 32 -0.99 7.72 0.61
CA HIS A 32 -1.04 7.21 -0.75
C HIS A 32 -1.43 8.28 -1.78
N TRP A 33 -2.32 9.20 -1.44
CA TRP A 33 -2.87 10.18 -2.39
C TRP A 33 -2.45 11.63 -2.07
N LEU A 34 -2.11 11.94 -0.82
CA LEU A 34 -1.79 13.30 -0.39
C LEU A 34 -0.55 13.89 -1.08
N PRO A 35 0.57 13.16 -1.25
CA PRO A 35 1.74 13.70 -1.96
C PRO A 35 1.41 14.18 -3.38
N PHE A 36 0.52 13.48 -4.09
CA PHE A 36 0.08 13.83 -5.44
C PHE A 36 -0.72 15.14 -5.45
N VAL A 37 -1.60 15.33 -4.47
CA VAL A 37 -2.36 16.58 -4.31
C VAL A 37 -1.42 17.75 -4.01
N LEU A 38 -0.47 17.56 -3.09
CA LEU A 38 0.48 18.61 -2.70
C LEU A 38 1.42 19.01 -3.83
N VAL A 39 2.06 18.03 -4.49
CA VAL A 39 2.93 18.27 -5.64
C VAL A 39 2.13 18.83 -6.82
N GLY A 40 0.93 18.31 -7.08
CA GLY A 40 0.05 18.82 -8.12
C GLY A 40 -0.32 20.29 -7.91
N ARG A 41 -0.56 20.73 -6.67
CA ARG A 41 -0.80 22.15 -6.35
C ARG A 41 0.46 22.99 -6.53
N ALA A 42 1.60 22.55 -6.01
CA ALA A 42 2.87 23.26 -6.13
C ALA A 42 3.30 23.44 -7.59
N GLN A 43 3.08 22.41 -8.41
CA GLN A 43 3.39 22.40 -9.83
C GLN A 43 2.26 22.95 -10.72
N LYS A 44 1.17 23.48 -10.14
CA LYS A 44 0.00 24.01 -10.87
C LYS A 44 -0.61 23.02 -11.89
N TRP A 45 -0.63 21.72 -11.58
CA TRP A 45 -1.20 20.69 -12.45
C TRP A 45 -2.72 20.75 -12.52
N SER A 46 -3.26 20.48 -13.70
CA SER A 46 -4.69 20.24 -13.91
C SER A 46 -5.13 18.94 -13.21
N LEU A 47 -6.43 18.81 -12.88
CA LEU A 47 -6.96 17.63 -12.17
C LEU A 47 -6.70 16.35 -12.98
N PRO A 48 -6.92 16.34 -14.32
CA PRO A 48 -6.58 15.18 -15.13
C PRO A 48 -5.11 14.76 -15.03
N ARG A 49 -4.16 15.72 -14.94
CA ARG A 49 -2.74 15.39 -14.78
C ARG A 49 -2.43 14.77 -13.43
N VAL A 50 -3.04 15.26 -12.35
CA VAL A 50 -2.89 14.66 -11.01
C VAL A 50 -3.48 13.26 -10.98
N LEU A 51 -4.68 13.06 -11.54
CA LEU A 51 -5.33 11.75 -11.62
C LEU A 51 -4.52 10.78 -12.49
N ALA A 52 -3.93 11.24 -13.60
CA ALA A 52 -3.04 10.42 -14.41
C ALA A 52 -1.80 9.95 -13.64
N ALA A 53 -1.18 10.85 -12.85
CA ALA A 53 -0.05 10.50 -12.00
C ALA A 53 -0.43 9.47 -10.93
N VAL A 54 -1.58 9.68 -10.27
CA VAL A 54 -2.12 8.77 -9.25
C VAL A 54 -2.42 7.39 -9.84
N THR A 55 -3.09 7.32 -10.99
CA THR A 55 -3.39 6.04 -11.65
C THR A 55 -2.12 5.33 -12.08
N ALA A 56 -1.17 6.03 -12.70
CA ALA A 56 0.11 5.45 -13.11
C ALA A 56 0.90 4.91 -11.91
N ALA A 57 0.95 5.67 -10.82
CA ALA A 57 1.63 5.27 -9.60
C ALA A 57 0.94 4.09 -8.91
N GLY A 58 -0.40 4.11 -8.80
CA GLY A 58 -1.18 3.03 -8.22
C GLY A 58 -0.96 1.72 -8.99
N LEU A 59 -1.07 1.75 -10.32
CA LEU A 59 -0.80 0.59 -11.16
C LEU A 59 0.64 0.08 -11.02
N ALA A 60 1.63 0.98 -11.04
CA ALA A 60 3.02 0.60 -10.83
C ALA A 60 3.24 -0.06 -9.46
N HIS A 61 2.63 0.47 -8.39
CA HIS A 61 2.67 -0.10 -7.05
C HIS A 61 2.06 -1.50 -6.97
N ILE A 62 0.90 -1.72 -7.61
CA ILE A 62 0.25 -3.04 -7.65
C ILE A 62 1.12 -4.03 -8.41
N VAL A 63 1.64 -3.65 -9.59
CA VAL A 63 2.53 -4.53 -10.37
C VAL A 63 3.75 -4.92 -9.56
N THR A 64 4.42 -3.95 -8.93
CA THR A 64 5.63 -4.21 -8.14
C THR A 64 5.32 -5.12 -6.95
N THR A 65 4.23 -4.85 -6.23
CA THR A 65 3.79 -5.66 -5.08
C THR A 65 3.35 -7.07 -5.50
N ALA A 66 2.64 -7.22 -6.62
CA ALA A 66 2.21 -8.51 -7.13
C ALA A 66 3.39 -9.37 -7.57
N VAL A 67 4.40 -8.78 -8.21
CA VAL A 67 5.65 -9.47 -8.58
C VAL A 67 6.39 -9.91 -7.34
N VAL A 68 6.63 -9.01 -6.37
CA VAL A 68 7.33 -9.34 -5.12
C VAL A 68 6.58 -10.41 -4.33
N GLY A 69 5.26 -10.24 -4.15
CA GLY A 69 4.41 -11.20 -3.46
C GLY A 69 4.38 -12.56 -4.15
N GLY A 70 4.28 -12.60 -5.47
CA GLY A 70 4.34 -13.83 -6.27
C GLY A 70 5.68 -14.55 -6.11
N LEU A 71 6.80 -13.81 -6.12
CA LEU A 71 8.12 -14.38 -5.87
C LEU A 71 8.27 -14.94 -4.44
N ILE A 72 7.72 -14.25 -3.44
CA ILE A 72 7.71 -14.73 -2.05
C ILE A 72 6.90 -16.02 -1.92
N VAL A 73 5.71 -16.09 -2.50
CA VAL A 73 4.87 -17.30 -2.50
C VAL A 73 5.59 -18.45 -3.20
N ALA A 74 6.17 -18.21 -4.39
CA ALA A 74 6.92 -19.21 -5.13
C ALA A 74 8.13 -19.74 -4.33
N ALA A 75 8.87 -18.85 -3.68
CA ALA A 75 9.97 -19.22 -2.79
C ALA A 75 9.49 -20.02 -1.58
N GLY A 76 8.36 -19.64 -0.96
CA GLY A 76 7.75 -20.37 0.15
C GLY A 76 7.39 -21.81 -0.21
N VAL A 77 6.68 -22.01 -1.32
CA VAL A 77 6.32 -23.35 -1.84
C VAL A 77 7.57 -24.16 -2.18
N ALA A 78 8.57 -23.55 -2.80
CA ALA A 78 9.82 -24.23 -3.12
C ALA A 78 10.65 -24.62 -1.89
N LEU A 79 10.53 -23.89 -0.77
CA LEU A 79 11.28 -24.13 0.46
C LEU A 79 10.58 -25.14 1.40
N GLU A 80 9.25 -25.21 1.34
CA GLU A 80 8.42 -26.10 2.17
C GLU A 80 8.83 -27.58 2.04
N GLN A 81 9.21 -28.02 0.84
CA GLN A 81 9.68 -29.39 0.58
C GLN A 81 11.03 -29.73 1.23
N TRP A 82 11.82 -28.74 1.67
CA TRP A 82 13.15 -28.93 2.25
C TRP A 82 13.20 -28.68 3.75
N VAL A 83 12.25 -27.90 4.30
CA VAL A 83 12.35 -27.39 5.68
C VAL A 83 10.97 -27.36 6.37
N THR A 84 10.51 -28.51 6.85
CA THR A 84 9.28 -28.61 7.66
C THR A 84 9.46 -27.95 9.04
N GLY A 85 8.57 -27.02 9.39
CA GLY A 85 8.49 -26.38 10.73
C GLY A 85 9.26 -25.06 10.92
N LEU A 86 10.09 -24.65 9.96
CA LEU A 86 10.99 -23.48 10.10
C LEU A 86 10.42 -22.21 9.44
N LEU A 87 9.57 -22.36 8.44
CA LEU A 87 8.86 -21.26 7.76
C LEU A 87 8.05 -20.37 8.72
N PRO A 88 7.23 -20.89 9.65
CA PRO A 88 6.46 -20.06 10.57
C PRO A 88 7.33 -19.21 11.50
N HIS A 89 8.47 -19.76 11.94
CA HIS A 89 9.45 -19.07 12.77
C HIS A 89 10.17 -17.97 11.99
N LEU A 90 10.55 -18.23 10.73
CA LEU A 90 11.14 -17.22 9.85
C LEU A 90 10.16 -16.08 9.54
N SER A 91 8.88 -16.39 9.29
CA SER A 91 7.84 -15.39 9.08
C SER A 91 7.63 -14.52 10.31
N ALA A 92 7.57 -15.12 11.51
CA ALA A 92 7.46 -14.36 12.76
C ALA A 92 8.67 -13.45 12.98
N ILE A 93 9.90 -13.95 12.79
CA ILE A 93 11.14 -13.16 12.90
C ILE A 93 11.12 -11.98 11.91
N LEU A 94 10.69 -12.22 10.66
CA LEU A 94 10.64 -11.19 9.64
C LEU A 94 9.60 -10.11 9.95
N LEU A 95 8.40 -10.51 10.43
CA LEU A 95 7.35 -9.59 10.88
C LEU A 95 7.81 -8.74 12.09
N PHE A 96 8.47 -9.36 13.08
CA PHE A 96 9.05 -8.64 14.20
C PHE A 96 10.14 -7.66 13.76
N ALA A 97 11.00 -8.07 12.82
CA ALA A 97 12.05 -7.21 12.27
C ALA A 97 11.48 -6.01 11.50
N PHE A 98 10.50 -6.22 10.61
CA PHE A 98 9.86 -5.12 9.87
C PHE A 98 9.02 -4.21 10.79
N GLY A 99 8.22 -4.78 11.68
CA GLY A 99 7.43 -4.02 12.65
C GLY A 99 8.34 -3.17 13.56
N GLY A 100 9.43 -3.76 14.06
CA GLY A 100 10.46 -3.07 14.83
C GLY A 100 11.17 -1.98 14.03
N PHE A 101 11.53 -2.23 12.78
CA PHE A 101 12.15 -1.23 11.90
C PHE A 101 11.23 -0.03 11.67
N TYR A 102 9.95 -0.25 11.34
CA TYR A 102 8.99 0.83 11.11
C TYR A 102 8.68 1.62 12.40
N LEU A 103 8.54 0.93 13.53
CA LEU A 103 8.34 1.55 14.83
C LEU A 103 9.56 2.39 15.24
N LEU A 104 10.77 1.83 15.08
CA LEU A 104 12.02 2.53 15.39
C LEU A 104 12.22 3.73 14.46
N LYS A 105 11.97 3.59 13.15
CA LYS A 105 12.01 4.69 12.19
C LYS A 105 11.01 5.79 12.56
N ALA A 106 9.80 5.43 12.99
CA ALA A 106 8.78 6.39 13.45
C ALA A 106 9.20 7.12 14.75
N ILE A 107 9.93 6.45 15.65
CA ILE A 107 10.45 7.03 16.90
C ILE A 107 11.69 7.92 16.65
N ILE A 108 12.62 7.47 15.79
CA ILE A 108 13.89 8.17 15.49
C ILE A 108 13.65 9.39 14.61
N ARG A 109 12.79 9.29 13.58
CA ARG A 109 12.38 10.46 12.80
C ARG A 109 11.32 11.23 13.56
N ARG A 110 11.72 11.96 14.61
CA ARG A 110 10.92 13.09 15.09
C ARG A 110 10.68 14.02 13.90
N PRO A 111 9.46 14.50 13.66
CA PRO A 111 9.27 15.52 12.65
C PRO A 111 10.17 16.69 13.03
N ALA A 112 10.93 17.19 12.06
CA ALA A 112 11.57 18.48 12.22
C ALA A 112 10.50 19.45 12.74
N PRO A 113 10.79 20.25 13.78
CA PRO A 113 9.86 21.29 14.21
C PRO A 113 9.60 22.14 12.97
N VAL A 114 8.32 22.28 12.58
CA VAL A 114 7.93 23.34 11.65
C VAL A 114 8.24 24.63 12.40
N THR A 115 9.44 25.17 12.17
CA THR A 115 9.80 26.48 12.69
C THR A 115 8.87 27.47 12.01
N ALA A 116 7.88 27.93 12.76
CA ALA A 116 7.12 29.12 12.44
C ALA A 116 8.04 30.34 12.58
N ASN A 117 9.06 30.44 11.74
CA ASN A 117 9.72 31.71 11.47
C ASN A 117 9.25 32.16 10.10
N GLY A 118 8.41 33.20 10.11
CA GLY A 118 7.91 33.90 8.94
C GLY A 118 9.01 34.65 8.19
N ALA A 119 10.00 33.91 7.67
CA ALA A 119 10.66 34.33 6.46
C ALA A 119 9.72 33.92 5.32
N THR A 120 9.21 34.91 4.60
CA THR A 120 8.61 34.73 3.29
C THR A 120 9.55 33.88 2.45
N LEU A 121 9.33 32.57 2.43
CA LEU A 121 9.86 31.71 1.39
C LEU A 121 9.29 32.32 0.13
N GLU A 122 10.12 33.08 -0.58
CA GLU A 122 9.94 33.32 -2.01
C GLU A 122 9.40 32.03 -2.58
N LEU A 123 8.27 32.12 -3.26
CA LEU A 123 7.67 31.04 -4.01
C LEU A 123 8.68 30.66 -5.09
N ALA A 124 9.72 29.93 -4.70
CA ALA A 124 10.73 29.41 -5.58
C ALA A 124 9.95 28.65 -6.64
N GLU A 125 10.07 29.11 -7.88
CA GLU A 125 9.47 28.40 -9.00
C GLU A 125 9.85 26.93 -8.88
N PRO A 126 8.93 26.00 -9.20
CA PRO A 126 9.22 24.58 -9.09
C PRO A 126 10.54 24.26 -9.80
N THR A 127 11.60 24.05 -9.04
CA THR A 127 12.95 23.83 -9.56
C THR A 127 13.07 22.49 -10.27
N VAL A 128 12.08 21.61 -10.05
CA VAL A 128 11.97 20.29 -10.66
C VAL A 128 10.95 20.34 -11.80
N SER A 129 11.34 19.78 -12.94
CA SER A 129 10.48 19.71 -14.12
C SER A 129 9.22 18.88 -13.87
N HIS A 130 8.15 19.16 -14.63
CA HIS A 130 6.91 18.38 -14.59
C HIS A 130 7.13 16.87 -14.72
N GLY A 131 8.05 16.46 -15.59
CA GLY A 131 8.39 15.05 -15.80
C GLY A 131 9.12 14.42 -14.62
N ALA A 132 10.10 15.13 -14.03
CA ALA A 132 10.82 14.65 -12.86
C ALA A 132 9.88 14.49 -11.65
N ALA A 133 8.97 15.45 -11.44
CA ALA A 133 7.96 15.36 -10.39
C ALA A 133 6.98 14.20 -10.62
N PHE A 134 6.54 13.99 -11.87
CA PHE A 134 5.63 12.88 -12.22
C PHE A 134 6.27 11.52 -11.95
N TRP A 135 7.45 11.27 -12.53
CA TRP A 135 8.13 9.98 -12.39
C TRP A 135 8.68 9.77 -10.99
N GLY A 136 9.07 10.83 -10.28
CA GLY A 136 9.46 10.77 -8.87
C GLY A 136 8.31 10.28 -7.99
N LEU A 137 7.09 10.77 -8.20
CA LEU A 137 5.90 10.30 -7.47
C LEU A 137 5.55 8.85 -7.81
N VAL A 138 5.60 8.47 -9.10
CA VAL A 138 5.35 7.09 -9.54
C VAL A 138 6.36 6.14 -8.90
N ALA A 139 7.66 6.46 -8.97
CA ALA A 139 8.71 5.62 -8.39
C ALA A 139 8.60 5.53 -6.86
N MET A 140 8.30 6.64 -6.19
CA MET A 140 8.16 6.67 -4.73
C MET A 140 7.04 5.74 -4.24
N LEU A 141 5.89 5.75 -4.91
CA LEU A 141 4.79 4.86 -4.54
C LEU A 141 5.06 3.41 -4.99
N ALA A 142 5.62 3.21 -6.19
CA ALA A 142 5.90 1.89 -6.72
C ALA A 142 6.84 1.06 -5.82
N VAL A 143 7.81 1.71 -5.19
CA VAL A 143 8.79 1.08 -4.29
C VAL A 143 8.29 0.97 -2.84
N SER A 144 7.16 1.62 -2.50
CA SER A 144 6.54 1.46 -1.19
C SER A 144 6.04 0.02 -1.01
N PRO A 145 6.23 -0.62 0.16
CA PRO A 145 5.74 -1.98 0.37
C PRO A 145 4.21 -2.01 0.45
N GLY A 146 3.58 -2.85 -0.36
CA GLY A 146 2.14 -3.09 -0.34
C GLY A 146 1.76 -4.21 0.62
N GLU A 147 1.54 -3.88 1.89
CA GLU A 147 1.40 -4.86 2.97
C GLU A 147 0.07 -5.62 2.96
N VAL A 148 -0.96 -5.09 2.29
CA VAL A 148 -2.30 -5.69 2.27
C VAL A 148 -2.41 -6.84 1.28
N LEU A 149 -1.68 -6.79 0.16
CA LEU A 149 -1.82 -7.79 -0.91
C LEU A 149 -1.16 -9.13 -0.55
N LEU A 150 -0.01 -9.09 0.16
CA LEU A 150 0.78 -10.29 0.46
C LEU A 150 0.02 -11.32 1.32
N PRO A 151 -0.59 -10.96 2.47
CA PRO A 151 -1.34 -11.91 3.28
C PRO A 151 -2.51 -12.53 2.51
N ILE A 152 -3.19 -11.74 1.68
CA ILE A 152 -4.32 -12.22 0.88
C ILE A 152 -3.83 -13.23 -0.17
N TYR A 153 -2.74 -12.93 -0.88
CA TYR A 153 -2.12 -13.87 -1.83
C TYR A 153 -1.73 -15.19 -1.18
N MET A 154 -1.16 -15.15 0.04
CA MET A 154 -0.82 -16.37 0.77
C MET A 154 -2.07 -17.17 1.14
N SER A 155 -3.12 -16.52 1.63
CA SER A 155 -4.38 -17.21 1.98
C SER A 155 -5.14 -17.75 0.76
N SER A 156 -5.00 -17.11 -0.40
CA SER A 156 -5.70 -17.49 -1.63
C SER A 156 -4.85 -18.33 -2.58
N ALA A 157 -3.63 -18.73 -2.18
CA ALA A 157 -2.71 -19.46 -3.05
C ALA A 157 -3.29 -20.81 -3.51
N GLN A 158 -4.18 -21.41 -2.71
CA GLN A 158 -4.81 -22.69 -3.00
C GLN A 158 -6.00 -22.58 -3.99
N GLU A 159 -6.53 -21.38 -4.22
CA GLU A 159 -7.66 -21.11 -5.13
C GLU A 159 -7.25 -21.08 -6.62
N GLY A 160 -5.95 -21.19 -6.90
CA GLY A 160 -5.40 -21.26 -8.25
C GLY A 160 -5.12 -19.91 -8.92
N LEU A 161 -4.42 -19.96 -10.07
CA LEU A 161 -3.92 -18.77 -10.77
C LEU A 161 -5.02 -17.83 -11.29
N ALA A 162 -6.18 -18.37 -11.67
CA ALA A 162 -7.30 -17.57 -12.13
C ALA A 162 -7.87 -16.70 -11.01
N ALA A 163 -8.08 -17.28 -9.82
CA ALA A 163 -8.55 -16.55 -8.64
C ALA A 163 -7.54 -15.47 -8.21
N LEU A 164 -6.24 -15.77 -8.22
CA LEU A 164 -5.18 -14.80 -7.97
C LEU A 164 -5.21 -13.64 -8.98
N GLY A 165 -5.35 -13.93 -10.28
CA GLY A 165 -5.45 -12.90 -11.31
C GLY A 165 -6.67 -11.98 -11.13
N LEU A 166 -7.84 -12.57 -10.85
CA LEU A 166 -9.08 -11.84 -10.57
C LEU A 166 -8.98 -10.99 -9.30
N LEU A 167 -8.42 -11.54 -8.22
CA LEU A 167 -8.14 -10.82 -7.00
C LEU A 167 -7.19 -9.64 -7.26
N THR A 168 -6.11 -9.84 -8.00
CA THR A 168 -5.16 -8.78 -8.37
C THR A 168 -5.86 -7.65 -9.12
N ALA A 169 -6.71 -8.00 -10.08
CA ALA A 169 -7.47 -7.04 -10.86
C ALA A 169 -8.46 -6.26 -9.97
N ALA A 170 -9.18 -6.95 -9.08
CA ALA A 170 -10.11 -6.31 -8.14
C ALA A 170 -9.38 -5.37 -7.18
N PHE A 171 -8.23 -5.80 -6.65
CA PHE A 171 -7.35 -4.99 -5.83
C PHE A 171 -6.84 -3.75 -6.59
N ALA A 172 -6.52 -3.92 -7.88
CA ALA A 172 -6.08 -2.83 -8.73
C ALA A 172 -7.17 -1.77 -8.94
N VAL A 173 -8.37 -2.21 -9.26
CA VAL A 173 -9.55 -1.34 -9.39
C VAL A 173 -9.82 -0.61 -8.08
N GLY A 174 -9.83 -1.33 -6.95
CA GLY A 174 -10.05 -0.75 -5.62
C GLY A 174 -9.01 0.32 -5.27
N THR A 175 -7.74 0.06 -5.52
CA THR A 175 -6.64 1.01 -5.30
C THR A 175 -6.78 2.26 -6.16
N VAL A 176 -6.94 2.10 -7.48
CA VAL A 176 -7.04 3.23 -8.41
C VAL A 176 -8.28 4.07 -8.12
N LEU A 177 -9.43 3.45 -7.85
CA LEU A 177 -10.65 4.15 -7.47
C LEU A 177 -10.49 4.88 -6.14
N GLY A 178 -9.95 4.22 -5.11
CA GLY A 178 -9.72 4.82 -3.80
C GLY A 178 -8.83 6.05 -3.93
N MET A 179 -7.62 5.88 -4.47
CA MET A 179 -6.70 6.99 -4.65
C MET A 179 -7.29 8.11 -5.51
N GLY A 180 -7.98 7.78 -6.60
CA GLY A 180 -8.61 8.76 -7.49
C GLY A 180 -9.70 9.59 -6.80
N VAL A 181 -10.61 8.93 -6.06
CA VAL A 181 -11.70 9.58 -5.32
C VAL A 181 -11.14 10.49 -4.23
N PHE A 182 -10.25 10.00 -3.37
CA PHE A 182 -9.70 10.81 -2.28
C PHE A 182 -8.82 11.96 -2.79
N THR A 183 -8.08 11.74 -3.88
CA THR A 183 -7.36 12.82 -4.59
C THR A 183 -8.32 13.90 -5.08
N ALA A 184 -9.40 13.52 -5.76
CA ALA A 184 -10.38 14.47 -6.29
C ALA A 184 -11.06 15.25 -5.17
N LEU A 185 -11.51 14.58 -4.10
CA LEU A 185 -12.13 15.20 -2.94
C LEU A 185 -11.19 16.20 -2.26
N ALA A 186 -9.94 15.82 -2.02
CA ALA A 186 -8.94 16.71 -1.42
C ALA A 186 -8.61 17.93 -2.30
N ARG A 187 -8.72 17.77 -3.62
CA ARG A 187 -8.49 18.84 -4.60
C ARG A 187 -9.69 19.78 -4.73
N MET A 188 -10.90 19.30 -4.45
CA MET A 188 -12.15 20.08 -4.48
C MET A 188 -12.41 20.87 -3.20
N GLY A 189 -11.94 20.41 -2.04
CA GLY A 189 -12.04 21.19 -0.81
C GLY A 189 -11.97 20.36 0.45
N ALA A 190 -10.81 20.38 1.10
CA ALA A 190 -10.69 20.15 2.54
C ALA A 190 -9.35 20.69 3.01
N SER A 191 -9.28 21.14 4.26
CA SER A 191 -8.06 21.57 4.95
C SER A 191 -7.02 20.45 4.97
N VAL A 192 -6.22 20.34 3.92
CA VAL A 192 -5.14 19.34 3.74
C VAL A 192 -4.22 19.29 4.97
N LEU A 193 -4.04 20.44 5.63
CA LEU A 193 -3.29 20.63 6.88
C LEU A 193 -3.79 19.79 8.07
N LYS A 194 -5.08 19.43 8.14
CA LYS A 194 -5.59 18.54 9.20
C LYS A 194 -5.24 17.08 8.92
N LEU A 195 -5.25 16.65 7.66
CA LEU A 195 -4.99 15.26 7.26
C LEU A 195 -3.49 14.90 7.38
N GLU A 196 -2.61 15.87 7.13
CA GLU A 196 -1.15 15.71 7.34
C GLU A 196 -0.80 15.34 8.79
N ARG A 197 -1.51 15.91 9.78
CA ARG A 197 -1.32 15.56 11.19
C ARG A 197 -1.72 14.12 11.53
N TRP A 198 -2.64 13.52 10.78
CA TRP A 198 -3.07 12.12 10.98
C TRP A 198 -2.18 11.14 10.22
N ALA A 199 -1.74 11.50 9.01
CA ALA A 199 -0.81 10.71 8.20
C ALA A 199 0.48 10.34 8.97
N ARG A 200 0.92 11.18 9.91
CA ARG A 200 2.12 10.94 10.72
C ARG A 200 2.03 9.69 11.61
N TYR A 201 0.82 9.27 11.97
CA TYR A 201 0.61 8.13 12.87
C TYR A 201 0.51 6.80 12.13
N GLU A 202 0.34 6.83 10.80
CA GLU A 202 0.20 5.61 10.01
C GLU A 202 1.37 4.66 10.19
N GLY A 203 2.61 5.14 10.11
CA GLY A 203 3.79 4.29 10.30
C GLY A 203 3.88 3.64 11.69
N ALA A 204 3.34 4.29 12.73
CA ALA A 204 3.27 3.73 14.07
C ALA A 204 2.15 2.68 14.18
N VAL A 205 0.98 2.95 13.59
CA VAL A 205 -0.14 1.99 13.53
C VAL A 205 0.26 0.74 12.76
N LEU A 206 0.93 0.92 11.62
CA LEU A 206 1.46 -0.16 10.79
C LEU A 206 2.48 -1.01 11.58
N GLY A 207 3.43 -0.36 12.25
CA GLY A 207 4.42 -1.03 13.10
C GLY A 207 3.77 -1.84 14.24
N VAL A 208 2.78 -1.28 14.93
CA VAL A 208 2.04 -1.98 16.00
C VAL A 208 1.24 -3.15 15.43
N ALA A 209 0.58 -2.97 14.28
CA ALA A 209 -0.19 -4.04 13.63
C ALA A 209 0.70 -5.22 13.21
N LEU A 210 1.87 -4.95 12.61
CA LEU A 210 2.84 -5.99 12.22
C LEU A 210 3.40 -6.74 13.43
N LEU A 211 3.70 -6.05 14.53
CA LEU A 211 4.13 -6.68 15.79
C LEU A 211 3.02 -7.56 16.38
N GLY A 212 1.78 -7.09 16.37
CA GLY A 212 0.62 -7.85 16.82
C GLY A 212 0.37 -9.10 15.97
N LEU A 213 0.50 -8.99 14.65
CA LEU A 213 0.36 -10.13 13.74
C LEU A 213 1.50 -11.15 13.94
N GLY A 214 2.74 -10.68 14.12
CA GLY A 214 3.88 -11.55 14.46
C GLY A 214 3.67 -12.33 15.75
N LEU A 215 3.11 -11.69 16.79
CA LEU A 215 2.75 -12.35 18.05
C LEU A 215 1.62 -13.37 17.84
N LEU A 216 0.59 -13.04 17.07
CA LEU A 216 -0.52 -13.95 16.80
C LEU A 216 -0.06 -15.21 16.07
N VAL A 217 0.80 -15.07 15.06
CA VAL A 217 1.43 -16.19 14.32
C VAL A 217 2.28 -17.06 15.25
N LEU A 218 2.94 -16.47 16.25
CA LEU A 218 3.75 -17.21 17.22
C LEU A 218 2.88 -17.98 18.23
N LEU A 219 1.71 -17.44 18.60
CA LEU A 219 0.80 -18.04 19.59
C LEU A 219 -0.17 -19.08 19.00
N HIS A 220 -0.47 -19.03 17.70
CA HIS A 220 -1.39 -19.96 17.02
C HIS A 220 -0.68 -21.09 16.27
N GLN A 221 0.57 -21.45 16.62
CA GLN A 221 1.29 -22.57 16.01
C GLN A 221 0.85 -23.97 16.52
N HIS A 222 -0.42 -24.14 16.87
CA HIS A 222 -1.00 -25.40 17.34
C HIS A 222 -2.05 -25.93 16.36
#